data_AF-A0A7X1ZLG2-F1
#
_entry.id   AF-A0A7X1ZLG2-F1
#
_cell.length_a   1.000
_cell.length_b   1.000
_cell.length_c   1.000
_cell.angle_alpha   90.00
_cell.angle_beta   90.00
_cell.angle_gamma   90.00
#
_symmetry.space_group_name_H-M   'P 1'
#
loop_
_entity.id
_entity.type
_entity.pdbx_description
1 polymer ?
#
loop_
_entity_poly.entity_id
_entity_poly.type
_entity_poly.pdbx_seq_one_letter_code
_entity_poly.pdbx_strand_id
1 'polypeptide(L)'
;MRKLTIFLTITIGWIFCLAALSLAQAPILREQLVYGLNVFNGRGYGGGFAPYSEDTIYLIADKDNTISGNITLVYFWPITGKYVAGFQALNEKVQGTLEILQGGEVIKTLKEEDNSLYYPEGYWGESAIFYQGEEAHAYFEKFTQAIEEYYEQTSQYYEAQTEYQKNIDEFLNEIKERRDKGEEFTVEEIEKSIPREPKQPTPPILYVTPPKKDYIINLPLGRYKIRIRAEDGTIVQDSL
;
A
#
# COMPACT_ATOMS: atom_id res chain seq x y z
N MET A 1 -1.01 49.96 41.18
CA MET A 1 -1.90 48.77 41.22
C MET A 1 -2.87 48.71 40.04
N ARG A 2 -3.75 49.70 39.82
CA ARG A 2 -4.76 49.68 38.72
C ARG A 2 -4.21 49.41 37.32
N LYS A 3 -3.03 49.96 36.97
CA LYS A 3 -2.39 49.73 35.66
C LYS A 3 -1.85 48.29 35.49
N LEU A 4 -1.41 47.67 36.57
CA LEU A 4 -0.89 46.29 36.55
C LEU A 4 -2.04 45.29 36.39
N THR A 5 -3.18 45.55 37.04
CA THR A 5 -4.39 44.73 36.92
C THR A 5 -4.99 44.76 35.51
N ILE A 6 -5.02 45.93 34.87
CA ILE A 6 -5.50 46.09 33.48
C ILE A 6 -4.56 45.39 32.48
N PHE A 7 -3.24 45.47 32.71
CA PHE A 7 -2.28 44.79 31.85
C PHE A 7 -2.40 43.27 31.96
N LEU A 8 -2.61 42.75 33.17
CA LEU A 8 -2.79 41.32 33.41
C LEU A 8 -4.07 40.78 32.77
N THR A 9 -5.19 41.50 32.86
CA THR A 9 -6.46 41.07 32.25
C THR A 9 -6.41 41.09 30.73
N ILE A 10 -5.75 42.07 30.12
CA ILE A 10 -5.55 42.12 28.66
C ILE A 10 -4.66 40.95 28.21
N THR A 11 -3.58 40.67 28.94
CA THR A 11 -2.65 39.58 28.59
C THR A 11 -3.32 38.21 28.74
N ILE A 12 -4.10 37.99 29.80
CA ILE A 12 -4.88 36.75 29.98
C ILE A 12 -5.96 36.62 28.89
N GLY A 13 -6.65 37.71 28.55
CA GLY A 13 -7.63 37.71 27.47
C GLY A 13 -7.02 37.37 26.10
N TRP A 14 -5.81 37.85 25.83
CA TRP A 14 -5.05 37.51 24.62
C TRP A 14 -4.60 36.05 24.60
N ILE A 15 -4.14 35.51 25.73
CA ILE A 15 -3.76 34.08 25.86
C ILE A 15 -4.99 33.18 25.62
N PHE A 16 -6.16 33.53 26.15
CA PHE A 16 -7.39 32.77 25.90
C PHE A 16 -7.89 32.89 24.46
N CYS A 17 -7.74 34.06 23.80
CA CYS A 17 -8.07 34.20 22.37
C CYS A 17 -7.12 33.41 21.46
N LEU A 18 -5.84 33.32 21.81
CA LEU A 18 -4.84 32.55 21.05
C LEU A 18 -5.02 31.03 21.23
N ALA A 19 -5.45 30.57 22.40
CA ALA A 19 -5.78 29.16 22.63
C ALA A 19 -7.05 28.71 21.88
N ALA A 20 -8.00 29.61 21.63
CA ALA A 20 -9.18 29.32 20.81
C ALA A 20 -8.84 29.14 19.31
N LEU A 21 -7.76 29.78 18.83
CA LEU A 21 -7.28 29.64 17.46
C LEU A 21 -6.49 28.34 17.24
N SER A 22 -5.99 27.68 18.30
CA SER A 22 -5.30 26.38 18.18
C SER A 22 -6.25 25.18 18.18
N LEU A 23 -7.54 25.37 18.46
CA LEU A 23 -8.61 24.43 18.12
C LEU A 23 -9.06 24.60 16.66
N ALA A 24 -8.14 24.98 15.77
CA ALA A 24 -8.33 24.98 14.33
C ALA A 24 -8.65 23.56 13.85
N GLN A 25 -9.95 23.24 13.90
CA GLN A 25 -10.68 22.18 13.21
C GLN A 25 -9.95 20.84 13.07
N ALA A 26 -9.94 20.06 14.15
CA ALA A 26 -9.90 18.62 13.97
C ALA A 26 -11.05 18.22 13.01
N PRO A 27 -10.79 17.45 11.93
CA PRO A 27 -11.82 17.10 10.98
C PRO A 27 -12.97 16.37 11.68
N ILE A 28 -14.21 16.69 11.31
CA ILE A 28 -15.37 15.95 11.80
C ILE A 28 -15.35 14.58 11.11
N LEU A 29 -14.87 13.57 11.84
CA LEU A 29 -14.92 12.17 11.43
C LEU A 29 -16.36 11.68 11.55
N ARG A 30 -16.86 11.05 10.49
CA ARG A 30 -18.18 10.42 10.49
C ARG A 30 -18.03 8.98 10.03
N GLU A 31 -18.61 8.08 10.79
CA GLU A 31 -18.77 6.70 10.34
C GLU A 31 -19.73 6.65 9.15
N GLN A 32 -19.30 5.99 8.07
CA GLN A 32 -20.05 5.89 6.83
C GLN A 32 -19.76 4.54 6.16
N LEU A 33 -20.77 3.99 5.47
CA LEU A 33 -20.53 3.03 4.42
C LEU A 33 -19.77 3.74 3.28
N VAL A 34 -18.68 3.13 2.84
CA VAL A 34 -17.93 3.54 1.66
C VAL A 34 -17.71 2.35 0.74
N TYR A 35 -17.53 2.66 -0.53
CA TYR A 35 -17.07 1.68 -1.51
C TYR A 35 -15.57 1.84 -1.72
N GLY A 36 -14.76 0.90 -1.24
CA GLY A 36 -13.35 0.80 -1.60
C GLY A 36 -13.22 0.35 -3.05
N LEU A 37 -12.31 0.96 -3.81
CA LEU A 37 -12.21 0.81 -5.26
C LEU A 37 -10.81 0.37 -5.65
N ASN A 38 -10.73 -0.58 -6.58
CA ASN A 38 -9.52 -0.86 -7.35
C ASN A 38 -9.90 -1.04 -8.82
N VAL A 39 -9.74 0.02 -9.60
CA VAL A 39 -10.39 0.16 -10.91
C VAL A 39 -9.37 0.27 -12.02
N PHE A 40 -9.70 -0.31 -13.18
CA PHE A 40 -8.87 -0.20 -14.36
C PHE A 40 -8.84 1.25 -14.85
N ASN A 41 -7.65 1.79 -15.07
CA ASN A 41 -7.44 3.19 -15.42
C ASN A 41 -6.97 3.42 -16.88
N GLY A 42 -7.02 2.37 -17.71
CA GLY A 42 -6.56 2.40 -19.10
C GLY A 42 -5.16 1.83 -19.31
N ARG A 43 -4.34 1.73 -18.25
CA ARG A 43 -2.99 1.13 -18.29
C ARG A 43 -2.79 0.02 -17.27
N GLY A 44 -3.27 0.22 -16.06
CA GLY A 44 -3.22 -0.73 -14.96
C GLY A 44 -4.40 -0.50 -14.03
N TYR A 45 -4.15 -0.56 -12.72
CA TYR A 45 -5.18 -0.44 -11.70
C TYR A 45 -4.86 0.67 -10.72
N GLY A 46 -5.88 1.43 -10.33
CA GLY A 46 -5.78 2.52 -9.37
C GLY A 46 -6.73 2.31 -8.19
N GLY A 47 -6.20 2.52 -6.99
CA GLY A 47 -6.97 2.49 -5.75
C GLY A 47 -7.73 3.79 -5.50
N GLY A 48 -8.85 3.69 -4.78
CA GLY A 48 -9.61 4.83 -4.31
C GLY A 48 -10.76 4.39 -3.40
N PHE A 49 -11.65 5.33 -3.08
CA PHE A 49 -12.93 4.99 -2.47
C PHE A 49 -13.99 6.00 -2.90
N ALA A 50 -15.25 5.60 -2.86
CA ALA A 50 -16.40 6.48 -2.99
C ALA A 50 -17.04 6.68 -1.60
N PRO A 51 -17.06 7.91 -1.05
CA PRO A 51 -17.78 8.21 0.18
C PRO A 51 -19.29 8.24 -0.07
N TYR A 52 -20.07 8.19 1.01
CA TYR A 52 -21.54 8.27 0.94
C TYR A 52 -22.07 9.52 0.23
N SER A 53 -21.33 10.62 0.24
CA SER A 53 -21.74 11.87 -0.43
C SER A 53 -21.65 11.83 -1.96
N GLU A 54 -21.09 10.79 -2.55
CA GLU A 54 -20.92 10.64 -4.00
C GLU A 54 -21.89 9.59 -4.55
N ASP A 55 -22.83 10.01 -5.39
CA ASP A 55 -23.91 9.16 -5.91
C ASP A 55 -23.49 8.27 -7.10
N THR A 56 -22.26 8.41 -7.61
CA THR A 56 -21.86 7.74 -8.87
C THR A 56 -20.39 7.34 -8.89
N ILE A 57 -20.15 6.07 -9.21
CA ILE A 57 -18.83 5.51 -9.49
C ILE A 57 -18.70 5.32 -11.00
N TYR A 58 -17.62 5.81 -11.60
CA TYR A 58 -17.31 5.64 -13.02
C TYR A 58 -16.29 4.52 -13.21
N LEU A 59 -16.63 3.52 -14.03
CA LEU A 59 -15.77 2.37 -14.34
C LEU A 59 -15.57 2.27 -15.85
N ILE A 60 -14.41 1.74 -16.28
CA ILE A 60 -14.19 1.38 -17.67
C ILE A 60 -14.95 0.08 -17.96
N ALA A 61 -15.80 0.10 -18.99
CA ALA A 61 -16.61 -1.03 -19.41
C ALA A 61 -15.75 -2.21 -19.91
N ASP A 62 -16.29 -3.42 -19.80
CA ASP A 62 -15.69 -4.67 -20.28
C ASP A 62 -14.28 -4.94 -19.69
N LYS A 63 -14.07 -4.46 -18.46
CA LYS A 63 -12.86 -4.64 -17.66
C LYS A 63 -13.23 -5.05 -16.26
N ASP A 64 -12.38 -5.88 -15.66
CA ASP A 64 -12.52 -6.24 -14.26
C ASP A 64 -12.15 -5.04 -13.40
N ASN A 65 -13.02 -4.68 -12.47
CA ASN A 65 -12.83 -3.66 -11.45
C ASN A 65 -13.25 -4.26 -10.12
N THR A 66 -12.56 -3.95 -9.03
CA THR A 66 -12.98 -4.43 -7.71
C THR A 66 -13.61 -3.35 -6.86
N ILE A 67 -14.68 -3.73 -6.18
CA ILE A 67 -15.39 -2.92 -5.21
C ILE A 67 -15.50 -3.69 -3.90
N SER A 68 -15.25 -3.03 -2.78
CA SER A 68 -15.50 -3.55 -1.44
C SER A 68 -16.43 -2.63 -0.66
N GLY A 69 -17.39 -3.19 0.07
CA GLY A 69 -18.22 -2.41 0.99
C GLY A 69 -17.58 -2.36 2.38
N ASN A 70 -17.30 -1.17 2.89
CA ASN A 70 -16.62 -1.00 4.18
C ASN A 70 -17.28 0.10 5.02
N ILE A 71 -17.44 -0.13 6.31
CA ILE A 71 -17.75 0.92 7.28
C ILE A 71 -16.42 1.51 7.77
N THR A 72 -16.25 2.82 7.60
CA THR A 72 -15.04 3.54 8.01
C THR A 72 -15.36 4.96 8.46
N LEU A 73 -14.37 5.62 9.06
CA LEU A 73 -14.45 7.04 9.37
C LEU A 73 -14.08 7.87 8.13
N VAL A 74 -14.97 8.75 7.68
CA VAL A 74 -14.73 9.66 6.57
C VAL A 74 -14.68 11.10 7.09
N TYR A 75 -13.73 11.87 6.57
CA TYR A 75 -13.68 13.31 6.80
C TYR A 75 -13.26 14.05 5.54
N PHE A 76 -13.64 15.31 5.44
CA PHE A 76 -13.19 16.20 4.38
C PHE A 76 -11.91 16.90 4.82
N TRP A 77 -10.84 16.84 4.00
CA TRP A 77 -9.60 17.58 4.23
C TRP A 77 -9.63 18.89 3.44
N PRO A 78 -9.79 20.06 4.10
CA PRO A 78 -9.96 21.34 3.39
C PRO A 78 -8.74 21.79 2.58
N ILE A 79 -7.53 21.38 2.97
CA ILE A 79 -6.28 21.76 2.28
C ILE A 79 -6.21 21.14 0.88
N THR A 80 -6.60 19.87 0.76
CA THR A 80 -6.58 19.14 -0.53
C THR A 80 -7.93 19.21 -1.25
N GLY A 81 -8.99 19.61 -0.55
CA GLY A 81 -10.35 19.63 -1.08
C GLY A 81 -10.92 18.23 -1.34
N LYS A 82 -10.44 17.22 -0.61
CA LYS A 82 -10.79 15.80 -0.85
C LYS A 82 -11.34 15.14 0.41
N TYR A 83 -12.21 14.17 0.20
CA TYR A 83 -12.56 13.21 1.25
C TYR A 83 -11.42 12.24 1.52
N VAL A 84 -11.25 11.89 2.78
CA VAL A 84 -10.24 10.96 3.25
C VAL A 84 -10.91 9.89 4.10
N ALA A 85 -10.62 8.63 3.81
CA ALA A 85 -11.05 7.49 4.59
C ALA A 85 -10.02 7.16 5.67
N GLY A 86 -10.49 6.96 6.90
CA GLY A 86 -9.73 6.57 8.07
C GLY A 86 -9.61 5.06 8.19
N PHE A 87 -9.27 4.36 7.10
CA PHE A 87 -9.16 2.89 7.07
C PHE A 87 -8.18 2.32 8.11
N GLN A 88 -7.22 3.12 8.57
CA GLN A 88 -6.30 2.70 9.65
C GLN A 88 -6.98 2.70 11.03
N ALA A 89 -8.00 3.54 11.24
CA ALA A 89 -8.71 3.67 12.51
C ALA A 89 -9.94 2.76 12.56
N LEU A 90 -10.70 2.65 11.45
CA LEU A 90 -11.87 1.80 11.32
C LEU A 90 -11.97 1.32 9.88
N ASN A 91 -12.08 0.01 9.66
CA ASN A 91 -12.25 -0.56 8.33
C ASN A 91 -13.00 -1.88 8.42
N GLU A 92 -14.26 -1.79 8.84
CA GLU A 92 -15.10 -2.97 9.02
C GLU A 92 -15.71 -3.37 7.69
N LYS A 93 -15.47 -4.62 7.29
CA LYS A 93 -15.93 -5.11 6.01
C LYS A 93 -17.40 -5.52 6.09
N VAL A 94 -18.21 -4.98 5.20
CA VAL A 94 -19.64 -5.29 5.13
C VAL A 94 -19.84 -6.63 4.43
N GLN A 95 -20.41 -7.58 5.18
CA GLN A 95 -20.72 -8.92 4.67
C GLN A 95 -22.02 -8.90 3.87
N GLY A 96 -22.07 -9.71 2.82
CA GLY A 96 -23.27 -9.88 2.01
C GLY A 96 -22.98 -10.21 0.56
N THR A 97 -23.95 -9.90 -0.30
CA THR A 97 -23.82 -10.02 -1.75
C THR A 97 -24.08 -8.67 -2.40
N LEU A 98 -23.28 -8.34 -3.42
CA LEU A 98 -23.48 -7.13 -4.20
C LEU A 98 -24.51 -7.42 -5.29
N GLU A 99 -25.65 -6.76 -5.22
CA GLU A 99 -26.68 -6.79 -6.26
C GLU A 99 -26.45 -5.66 -7.25
N ILE A 100 -26.46 -5.99 -8.54
CA ILE A 100 -26.40 -5.03 -9.64
C ILE A 100 -27.79 -4.94 -10.25
N LEU A 101 -28.32 -3.73 -10.35
CA LEU A 101 -29.65 -3.44 -10.84
C LEU A 101 -29.61 -2.63 -12.13
N GLN A 102 -30.55 -2.94 -13.03
CA GLN A 102 -30.82 -2.15 -14.23
C GLN A 102 -32.34 -2.04 -14.41
N GLY A 103 -32.85 -0.81 -14.60
CA GLY A 103 -34.30 -0.59 -14.68
C GLY A 103 -35.08 -0.92 -13.40
N GLY A 104 -34.41 -1.06 -12.25
CA GLY A 104 -35.02 -1.44 -10.97
C GLY A 104 -35.04 -2.95 -10.69
N GLU A 105 -34.65 -3.78 -11.66
CA GLU A 105 -34.54 -5.23 -11.51
C GLU A 105 -33.10 -5.64 -11.23
N VAL A 106 -32.91 -6.67 -10.39
CA VAL A 106 -31.60 -7.26 -10.14
C VAL A 106 -31.21 -8.11 -11.35
N ILE A 107 -30.15 -7.70 -12.05
CA ILE A 107 -29.64 -8.39 -13.24
C ILE A 107 -28.44 -9.30 -12.93
N LYS A 108 -27.74 -9.06 -11.82
CA LYS A 108 -26.58 -9.85 -11.39
C LYS A 108 -26.42 -9.76 -9.87
N THR A 109 -25.99 -10.85 -9.27
CA THR A 109 -25.59 -10.92 -7.86
C THR A 109 -24.17 -11.43 -7.80
N LEU A 110 -23.30 -10.70 -7.10
CA LEU A 110 -21.88 -11.01 -6.97
C LEU A 110 -21.56 -11.41 -5.54
N LYS A 111 -20.81 -12.50 -5.40
CA LYS A 111 -20.09 -12.82 -4.18
C LYS A 111 -18.69 -12.22 -4.26
N GLU A 112 -18.04 -12.10 -3.11
CA GLU A 112 -16.65 -11.68 -3.11
C GLU A 112 -15.74 -12.82 -3.58
N GLU A 113 -14.72 -12.45 -4.35
CA GLU A 113 -13.74 -13.36 -4.91
C GLU A 113 -12.34 -12.89 -4.54
N ASP A 114 -11.45 -13.85 -4.30
CA ASP A 114 -10.04 -13.55 -4.03
C ASP A 114 -9.42 -12.94 -5.28
N ASN A 115 -8.71 -11.83 -5.10
CA ASN A 115 -8.03 -11.14 -6.19
C ASN A 115 -6.72 -10.53 -5.72
N SER A 116 -5.83 -10.27 -6.67
CA SER A 116 -4.55 -9.62 -6.43
C SER A 116 -4.13 -8.77 -7.63
N LEU A 117 -3.35 -7.74 -7.37
CA LEU A 117 -2.61 -6.98 -8.36
C LEU A 117 -1.15 -7.40 -8.39
N TYR A 118 -0.69 -7.75 -9.58
CA TYR A 118 0.70 -8.01 -9.91
C TYR A 118 1.31 -6.79 -10.59
N TYR A 119 2.43 -6.32 -10.07
CA TYR A 119 3.18 -5.18 -10.57
C TYR A 119 4.55 -5.65 -11.06
N PRO A 120 4.74 -5.84 -12.38
CA PRO A 120 6.01 -6.33 -12.95
C PRO A 120 7.18 -5.39 -12.71
N GLU A 121 6.91 -4.08 -12.65
CA GLU A 121 7.90 -3.01 -12.47
C GLU A 121 8.02 -2.58 -11.00
N GLY A 122 7.44 -3.35 -10.07
CA GLY A 122 7.38 -3.04 -8.64
C GLY A 122 6.18 -2.17 -8.26
N TYR A 123 6.00 -1.92 -6.97
CA TYR A 123 4.78 -1.30 -6.40
C TYR A 123 4.37 0.05 -7.04
N TRP A 124 5.36 0.83 -7.49
CA TRP A 124 5.14 2.13 -8.13
C TRP A 124 5.06 2.06 -9.67
N GLY A 125 5.08 0.84 -10.23
CA GLY A 125 4.92 0.60 -11.66
C GLY A 125 3.52 0.96 -12.13
N GLU A 126 3.41 1.51 -13.34
CA GLU A 126 2.14 2.00 -13.88
C GLU A 126 1.26 0.87 -14.48
N SER A 127 1.85 -0.31 -14.71
CA SER A 127 1.25 -1.42 -15.46
C SER A 127 0.90 -2.59 -14.54
N ALA A 128 -0.10 -2.43 -13.67
CA ALA A 128 -0.60 -3.52 -12.83
C ALA A 128 -1.48 -4.50 -13.62
N ILE A 129 -1.32 -5.81 -13.36
CA ILE A 129 -2.12 -6.90 -13.93
C ILE A 129 -3.03 -7.44 -12.83
N PHE A 130 -4.29 -7.68 -13.17
CA PHE A 130 -5.29 -8.22 -12.26
C PHE A 130 -5.37 -9.74 -12.37
N TYR A 131 -5.26 -10.43 -11.23
CA TYR A 131 -5.45 -11.87 -11.11
C TYR A 131 -6.59 -12.18 -10.15
N GLN A 132 -7.30 -13.27 -10.41
CA GLN A 132 -8.47 -13.72 -9.65
C GLN A 132 -8.29 -15.16 -9.18
N GLY A 133 -8.98 -15.53 -8.09
CA GLY A 133 -9.05 -16.89 -7.58
C GLY A 133 -7.67 -17.53 -7.40
N GLU A 134 -7.51 -18.74 -7.94
CA GLU A 134 -6.27 -19.52 -7.81
C GLU A 134 -5.05 -18.80 -8.43
N GLU A 135 -5.23 -18.03 -9.50
CA GLU A 135 -4.12 -17.27 -10.10
C GLU A 135 -3.60 -16.18 -9.15
N ALA A 136 -4.51 -15.51 -8.42
CA ALA A 136 -4.13 -14.49 -7.44
C ALA A 136 -3.22 -15.08 -6.34
N HIS A 137 -3.60 -16.26 -5.83
CA HIS A 137 -2.81 -16.99 -4.84
C HIS A 137 -1.47 -17.48 -5.41
N ALA A 138 -1.47 -18.06 -6.61
CA ALA A 138 -0.26 -18.58 -7.25
C ALA A 138 0.78 -17.48 -7.51
N TYR A 139 0.37 -16.29 -7.96
CA TYR A 139 1.31 -15.18 -8.18
C TYR A 139 1.82 -14.57 -6.87
N PHE A 140 0.97 -14.52 -5.84
CA PHE A 140 1.40 -14.06 -4.53
C PHE A 140 2.39 -15.03 -3.86
N GLU A 141 2.18 -16.33 -4.02
CA GLU A 141 3.11 -17.36 -3.55
C GLU A 141 4.47 -17.25 -4.27
N LYS A 142 4.48 -17.10 -5.60
CA LYS A 142 5.71 -16.87 -6.37
C LYS A 142 6.48 -15.63 -5.90
N PHE A 143 5.78 -14.53 -5.61
CA PHE A 143 6.39 -13.34 -5.06
C PHE A 143 6.99 -13.59 -3.67
N THR A 144 6.23 -14.26 -2.79
CA THR A 144 6.68 -14.59 -1.44
C THR A 144 7.94 -15.46 -1.46
N GLN A 145 7.97 -16.49 -2.30
CA GLN A 145 9.13 -17.35 -2.49
C GLN A 145 10.35 -16.57 -3.00
N ALA A 146 10.17 -15.67 -3.97
CA ALA A 146 11.27 -14.84 -4.47
C ALA A 146 11.85 -13.90 -3.39
N ILE A 147 11.01 -13.39 -2.49
CA ILE A 147 11.43 -12.58 -1.36
C ILE A 147 12.19 -13.42 -0.31
N GLU A 148 11.70 -14.62 0.00
CA GLU A 148 12.36 -15.55 0.90
C GLU A 148 13.75 -15.95 0.37
N GLU A 149 13.85 -16.32 -0.91
CA GLU A 149 15.12 -16.65 -1.56
C GLU A 149 16.11 -15.47 -1.51
N TYR A 150 15.63 -14.24 -1.76
CA TYR A 150 16.48 -13.06 -1.64
C TYR A 150 17.00 -12.85 -0.23
N TYR A 151 16.19 -13.07 0.81
CA TYR A 151 16.65 -12.97 2.19
C TYR A 151 17.67 -14.05 2.55
N GLU A 152 17.50 -15.27 2.05
CA GLU A 152 18.48 -16.35 2.23
C GLU A 152 19.82 -15.98 1.57
N GLN A 153 19.80 -15.53 0.31
CA GLN A 153 20.99 -15.08 -0.41
C GLN A 153 21.65 -13.89 0.31
N THR A 154 20.86 -12.99 0.88
CA THR A 154 21.35 -11.82 1.64
C THR A 154 22.05 -12.25 2.92
N SER A 155 21.51 -13.26 3.63
CA SER A 155 22.17 -13.84 4.80
C SER A 155 23.53 -14.44 4.42
N GLN A 156 23.57 -15.26 3.37
CA GLN A 156 24.81 -15.87 2.86
C GLN A 156 25.84 -14.81 2.42
N TYR A 157 25.38 -13.72 1.81
CA TYR A 157 26.24 -12.59 1.44
C TYR A 157 26.90 -11.95 2.68
N TYR A 158 26.16 -11.72 3.76
CA TYR A 158 26.74 -11.11 4.97
C TYR A 158 27.75 -12.04 5.68
N GLU A 159 27.50 -13.35 5.66
CA GLU A 159 28.47 -14.33 6.13
C GLU A 159 29.75 -14.28 5.28
N ALA A 160 29.61 -14.32 3.96
CA ALA A 160 30.73 -14.23 3.04
C ALA A 160 31.48 -12.88 3.15
N GLN A 161 30.78 -11.78 3.41
CA GLN A 161 31.39 -10.46 3.60
C GLN A 161 32.24 -10.41 4.86
N THR A 162 31.79 -11.08 5.92
CA THR A 162 32.56 -11.21 7.17
C THR A 162 33.84 -12.02 6.95
N GLU A 163 33.75 -13.13 6.21
CA GLU A 163 34.92 -13.93 5.85
C GLU A 163 35.87 -13.18 4.93
N TYR A 164 35.33 -12.48 3.92
CA TYR A 164 36.10 -11.64 3.01
C TYR A 164 36.90 -10.56 3.75
N GLN A 165 36.28 -9.85 4.70
CA GLN A 165 36.95 -8.84 5.49
C GLN A 165 38.13 -9.42 6.28
N LYS A 166 37.93 -10.58 6.91
CA LYS A 166 39.00 -11.29 7.61
C LYS A 166 40.14 -11.68 6.66
N ASN A 167 39.80 -12.28 5.51
CA ASN A 167 40.78 -12.73 4.53
C ASN A 167 41.58 -11.56 3.93
N ILE A 168 40.95 -10.40 3.72
CA ILE A 168 41.62 -9.18 3.28
C ILE A 168 42.58 -8.67 4.34
N ASP A 169 42.16 -8.63 5.60
CA ASP A 169 43.02 -8.16 6.70
C ASP A 169 44.25 -9.08 6.86
N GLU A 170 44.05 -10.41 6.78
CA GLU A 170 45.13 -11.40 6.79
C GLU A 170 46.07 -11.23 5.58
N PHE A 171 45.51 -11.09 4.37
CA PHE A 171 46.27 -10.87 3.14
C PHE A 171 47.12 -9.60 3.21
N LEU A 172 46.55 -8.48 3.66
CA LEU A 172 47.26 -7.21 3.77
C LEU A 172 48.40 -7.28 4.80
N ASN A 173 48.20 -7.99 5.91
CA ASN A 173 49.24 -8.22 6.90
C ASN A 173 50.37 -9.10 6.34
N GLU A 174 50.06 -10.19 5.64
CA GLU A 174 51.05 -11.07 5.02
C GLU A 174 51.92 -10.30 4.00
N ILE A 175 51.29 -9.55 3.09
CA ILE A 175 51.99 -8.75 2.07
C ILE A 175 52.90 -7.71 2.74
N LYS A 176 52.43 -7.07 3.82
CA LYS A 176 53.24 -6.12 4.58
C LYS A 176 54.49 -6.79 5.17
N GLU A 177 54.34 -7.92 5.86
CA GLU A 177 55.46 -8.64 6.45
C GLU A 177 56.49 -9.10 5.41
N ARG A 178 56.04 -9.57 4.25
CA ARG A 178 56.91 -10.02 3.16
C ARG A 178 57.66 -8.85 2.52
N ARG A 179 56.99 -7.70 2.34
CA ARG A 179 57.65 -6.46 1.89
C ARG A 179 58.70 -5.97 2.90
N ASP A 180 58.42 -6.04 4.21
CA ASP A 180 59.38 -5.67 5.26
C ASP A 180 60.63 -6.57 5.26
N LYS A 181 60.50 -7.82 4.76
CA LYS A 181 61.63 -8.76 4.53
C LYS A 181 62.37 -8.53 3.20
N GLY A 182 61.93 -7.57 2.39
CA GLY A 182 62.56 -7.22 1.11
C GLY A 182 62.09 -8.04 -0.08
N GLU A 183 60.96 -8.76 0.00
CA GLU A 183 60.36 -9.40 -1.18
C GLU A 183 59.73 -8.34 -2.11
N GLU A 184 59.99 -8.48 -3.41
CA GLU A 184 59.34 -7.70 -4.47
C GLU A 184 58.21 -8.51 -5.10
N PHE A 185 57.14 -7.81 -5.46
CA PHE A 185 55.94 -8.41 -6.06
C PHE A 185 55.62 -7.75 -7.39
N THR A 186 55.20 -8.54 -8.36
CA THR A 186 54.56 -8.00 -9.57
C THR A 186 53.09 -7.67 -9.30
N VAL A 187 52.52 -6.75 -10.08
CA VAL A 187 51.10 -6.37 -9.97
C VAL A 187 50.20 -7.58 -10.21
N GLU A 188 50.56 -8.43 -11.17
CA GLU A 188 49.77 -9.61 -11.56
C GLU A 188 49.75 -10.70 -10.47
N GLU A 189 50.80 -10.82 -9.66
CA GLU A 189 50.85 -11.75 -8.52
C GLU A 189 49.95 -11.28 -7.37
N ILE A 190 49.96 -9.97 -7.10
CA ILE A 190 49.09 -9.35 -6.09
C ILE A 190 47.63 -9.48 -6.53
N GLU A 191 47.29 -9.12 -7.76
CA GLU A 191 45.91 -9.19 -8.25
C GLU A 191 45.30 -10.60 -8.19
N LYS A 192 46.10 -11.65 -8.44
CA LYS A 192 45.62 -13.04 -8.34
C LYS A 192 45.43 -13.52 -6.90
N SER A 193 46.10 -12.90 -5.94
CA SER A 193 46.08 -13.30 -4.53
C SER A 193 45.12 -12.48 -3.67
N ILE A 194 44.62 -11.34 -4.17
CA ILE A 194 43.56 -10.56 -3.52
C ILE A 194 42.31 -11.44 -3.33
N PRO A 195 41.82 -11.60 -2.09
CA PRO A 195 40.52 -12.22 -1.82
C PRO A 195 39.41 -11.58 -2.66
N ARG A 196 38.45 -12.37 -3.12
CA ARG A 196 37.34 -11.87 -3.94
C ARG A 196 36.21 -11.37 -3.06
N GLU A 197 35.80 -10.14 -3.29
CA GLU A 197 34.61 -9.58 -2.64
C GLU A 197 33.35 -10.35 -3.08
N PRO A 198 32.49 -10.76 -2.13
CA PRO A 198 31.23 -11.42 -2.47
C PRO A 198 30.29 -10.43 -3.17
N LYS A 199 29.42 -10.94 -4.03
CA LYS A 199 28.46 -10.11 -4.77
C LYS A 199 27.18 -9.96 -3.99
N GLN A 200 26.72 -8.72 -3.83
CA GLN A 200 25.44 -8.44 -3.21
C GLN A 200 24.28 -9.01 -4.05
N PRO A 201 23.34 -9.73 -3.44
CA PRO A 201 22.12 -10.19 -4.12
C PRO A 201 21.27 -9.03 -4.60
N THR A 202 20.57 -9.22 -5.72
CA THR A 202 19.64 -8.22 -6.26
C THR A 202 18.22 -8.54 -5.78
N PRO A 203 17.48 -7.58 -5.22
CA PRO A 203 16.10 -7.83 -4.78
C PRO A 203 15.16 -8.07 -5.98
N PRO A 204 14.07 -8.82 -5.79
CA PRO A 204 13.01 -8.94 -6.79
C PRO A 204 12.43 -7.56 -7.12
N ILE A 205 12.33 -7.24 -8.42
CA ILE A 205 11.76 -5.97 -8.90
C ILE A 205 10.23 -5.99 -8.78
N LEU A 206 9.61 -7.15 -9.03
CA LEU A 206 8.16 -7.29 -9.05
C LEU A 206 7.56 -7.17 -7.65
N TYR A 207 6.29 -6.77 -7.60
CA TYR A 207 5.49 -6.76 -6.37
C TYR A 207 4.12 -7.37 -6.62
N VAL A 208 3.60 -8.11 -5.65
CA VAL A 208 2.24 -8.68 -5.71
C VAL A 208 1.51 -8.35 -4.43
N THR A 209 0.31 -7.79 -4.53
CA THR A 209 -0.51 -7.55 -3.34
C THR A 209 -0.96 -8.87 -2.72
N PRO A 210 -1.07 -8.97 -1.39
CA PRO A 210 -1.74 -10.11 -0.77
C PRO A 210 -3.15 -10.30 -1.33
N PRO A 211 -3.59 -11.54 -1.62
CA PRO A 211 -4.94 -11.81 -2.06
C PRO A 211 -5.96 -11.26 -1.07
N LYS A 212 -6.95 -10.54 -1.58
CA LYS A 212 -8.08 -10.03 -0.81
C LYS A 212 -9.38 -10.37 -1.49
N LYS A 213 -10.45 -10.45 -0.70
CA LYS A 213 -11.80 -10.66 -1.21
C LYS A 213 -12.43 -9.32 -1.60
N ASP A 214 -12.93 -9.19 -2.81
CA ASP A 214 -13.73 -8.03 -3.25
C ASP A 214 -14.81 -8.49 -4.24
N TYR A 215 -15.82 -7.66 -4.49
CA TYR A 215 -16.75 -7.89 -5.59
C TYR A 215 -16.11 -7.48 -6.91
N ILE A 216 -16.08 -8.41 -7.88
CA ILE A 216 -15.50 -8.16 -9.21
C ILE A 216 -16.60 -7.71 -10.17
N ILE A 217 -16.55 -6.44 -10.55
CA ILE A 217 -17.49 -5.81 -11.48
C ILE A 217 -16.85 -5.73 -12.86
N ASN A 218 -17.45 -6.46 -13.79
CA ASN A 218 -17.19 -6.36 -15.22
C ASN A 218 -18.55 -6.31 -15.92
N LEU A 219 -18.88 -5.13 -16.44
CA LEU A 219 -20.17 -4.80 -17.04
C LEU A 219 -19.93 -4.09 -18.38
N PRO A 220 -20.83 -4.29 -19.36
CA PRO A 220 -20.79 -3.51 -20.59
C PRO A 220 -21.16 -2.06 -20.32
N LEU A 221 -20.96 -1.21 -21.34
CA LEU A 221 -21.33 0.21 -21.26
C LEU A 221 -22.80 0.38 -20.86
N GLY A 222 -23.05 1.09 -19.77
CA GLY A 222 -24.41 1.31 -19.28
C GLY A 222 -24.45 2.10 -17.97
N ARG A 223 -25.67 2.29 -17.47
CA ARG A 223 -25.92 2.84 -16.12
C ARG A 223 -26.57 1.75 -15.27
N TYR A 224 -25.96 1.51 -14.13
CA TYR A 224 -26.36 0.48 -13.18
C TYR A 224 -26.49 1.10 -11.80
N LYS A 225 -27.31 0.47 -10.95
CA LYS A 225 -27.28 0.73 -9.51
C LYS A 225 -26.66 -0.48 -8.83
N ILE A 226 -25.98 -0.25 -7.72
CA ILE A 226 -25.49 -1.32 -6.86
C ILE A 226 -26.16 -1.20 -5.50
N ARG A 227 -26.27 -2.31 -4.78
CA ARG A 227 -26.58 -2.34 -3.34
C ARG A 227 -26.04 -3.60 -2.70
N ILE A 228 -25.82 -3.57 -1.39
CA ILE A 228 -25.39 -4.76 -0.66
C ILE A 228 -26.61 -5.38 0.03
N ARG A 229 -26.85 -6.66 -0.22
CA ARG A 229 -27.82 -7.46 0.53
C ARG A 229 -27.07 -8.28 1.58
N ALA A 230 -27.41 -8.08 2.85
CA ALA A 230 -26.87 -8.83 3.97
C ALA A 230 -27.32 -10.30 3.93
N GLU A 231 -26.67 -11.15 4.72
CA GLU A 231 -26.97 -12.59 4.77
C GLU A 231 -28.39 -12.92 5.25
N ASP A 232 -28.98 -12.05 6.09
CA ASP A 232 -30.35 -12.16 6.56
C ASP A 232 -31.41 -11.70 5.53
N GLY A 233 -30.95 -11.29 4.34
CA GLY A 233 -31.79 -10.84 3.23
C GLY A 233 -32.15 -9.35 3.25
N THR A 234 -31.77 -8.60 4.28
CA THR A 234 -32.00 -7.15 4.36
C THR A 234 -31.06 -6.36 3.44
N ILE A 235 -31.46 -5.15 3.03
CA ILE A 235 -30.58 -4.24 2.30
C ILE A 235 -29.77 -3.44 3.31
N VAL A 236 -28.44 -3.45 3.14
CA VAL A 236 -27.54 -2.68 3.99
C VAL A 236 -27.86 -1.20 3.81
N GLN A 237 -28.00 -0.50 4.93
CA GLN A 237 -28.26 0.93 4.95
C GLN A 237 -27.19 1.69 4.16
N ASP A 238 -27.59 2.74 3.46
CA ASP A 238 -26.69 3.63 2.70
C ASP A 238 -25.96 2.98 1.51
N SER A 239 -26.37 1.78 1.10
CA SER A 239 -25.77 1.06 -0.04
C SER A 239 -26.44 1.31 -1.40
N LEU A 240 -27.45 2.19 -1.49
CA LEU A 240 -28.27 2.38 -2.71
C LEU A 240 -28.19 3.80 -3.28
#